data_AF-F0GGP7-F1
#
_entry.id   AF-F0GGP7-F1
#
_cell.length_a   1.000
_cell.length_b   1.000
_cell.length_c   1.000
_cell.angle_alpha   90.00
_cell.angle_beta   90.00
_cell.angle_gamma   90.00
#
_symmetry.space_group_name_H-M   'P 1'
#
loop_
_entity.id
_entity.type
_entity.pdbx_description
1 polymer ?
#
loop_
_entity_poly.entity_id
_entity_poly.type
_entity_poly.pdbx_seq_one_letter_code
_entity_poly.pdbx_strand_id
1 'polypeptide(L)' 'MPHKEGSLEAPTRHPLDWQSEAFYDQAEIDAEMTRVFDICAGCRRCVSLCGAFPTLFDLVDDTPMGDVAEVPKEAFGKVL' A
#
# COMPACT_ATOMS: atom_id res chain seq x y z
N MET A 1 -16.36 8.38 19.36
CA MET A 1 -16.98 9.61 18.83
C MET A 1 -17.18 9.38 17.34
N PRO A 2 -18.33 9.75 16.75
CA PRO A 2 -18.53 9.58 15.32
C PRO A 2 -17.50 10.42 14.57
N HIS A 3 -16.88 9.83 13.54
CA HIS A 3 -15.90 10.51 12.70
C HIS A 3 -16.59 11.72 12.05
N LYS A 4 -16.09 12.94 12.27
CA LYS A 4 -16.63 14.13 11.60
C LYS A 4 -16.28 14.06 10.11
N GLU A 5 -17.21 14.46 9.25
CA GLU A 5 -16.98 14.57 7.80
C GLU A 5 -15.79 15.51 7.53
N GLY A 6 -15.00 15.18 6.49
CA GLY A 6 -13.90 16.01 6.02
C GLY A 6 -12.54 15.78 6.69
N SER A 7 -12.38 14.77 7.54
CA SER A 7 -11.08 14.45 8.20
C SER A 7 -10.48 15.65 8.95
N LEU A 8 -11.34 16.43 9.62
CA LEU A 8 -10.99 17.70 10.28
C LEU A 8 -10.27 17.53 11.63
N GLU A 9 -10.22 16.31 12.17
CA GLU A 9 -9.52 16.00 13.41
C GLU A 9 -8.04 15.75 13.12
N ALA A 10 -7.18 15.99 14.12
CA ALA A 10 -5.76 15.74 13.98
C ALA A 10 -5.49 14.25 13.67
N PRO A 11 -4.68 13.93 12.64
CA PRO A 11 -4.35 12.55 12.34
C PRO A 11 -3.56 11.95 13.50
N THR A 12 -4.02 10.80 14.00
CA THR A 12 -3.25 10.04 14.98
C THR A 12 -2.18 9.24 14.25
N ARG A 13 -0.92 9.51 14.56
CA ARG A 13 0.20 8.71 14.07
C ARG A 13 0.45 7.57 15.06
N HIS A 14 0.27 6.34 14.61
CA HIS A 14 0.62 5.16 15.39
C HIS A 14 2.13 4.90 15.24
N PRO A 15 2.89 4.78 16.34
CA PRO A 15 4.30 4.41 16.26
C PRO A 15 4.47 3.04 15.60
N LEU A 16 5.50 2.90 14.78
CA LEU A 16 5.91 1.62 14.22
C LEU A 16 6.71 0.84 15.27
N ASP A 17 6.44 -0.44 15.43
CA ASP A 17 7.18 -1.32 16.34
C ASP A 17 8.48 -1.84 15.71
N TRP A 18 9.36 -0.91 15.35
CA TRP A 18 10.58 -1.18 14.59
C TRP A 18 11.66 -1.95 15.36
N GLN A 19 11.47 -2.12 16.68
CA GLN A 19 12.38 -2.88 17.54
C GLN A 19 11.95 -4.34 17.68
N SER A 20 10.74 -4.70 17.24
CA SER A 20 10.31 -6.10 17.24
C SER A 20 11.11 -6.91 16.22
N GLU A 21 11.35 -8.19 16.54
CA GLU A 21 11.99 -9.12 15.61
C GLU A 21 11.17 -9.31 14.32
N ALA A 22 9.84 -9.17 14.41
CA ALA A 22 8.91 -9.30 13.30
C ALA A 22 8.93 -8.11 12.33
N PHE A 23 9.47 -6.94 12.72
CA PHE A 23 9.41 -5.74 11.88
C PHE A 23 10.15 -5.91 10.54
N TYR A 24 11.17 -6.76 10.52
CA TYR A 24 11.96 -7.05 9.33
C TYR A 24 11.62 -8.42 8.72
N ASP A 25 10.56 -9.08 9.20
CA ASP A 25 10.08 -10.32 8.58
C ASP A 25 9.52 -10.03 7.19
N GLN A 26 10.05 -10.72 6.18
CA GLN A 26 9.68 -10.45 4.79
C GLN A 26 8.21 -10.78 4.52
N ALA A 27 7.65 -11.81 5.16
CA ALA A 27 6.25 -12.19 4.93
C ALA A 27 5.29 -11.15 5.54
N GLU A 28 5.61 -10.60 6.72
CA GLU A 28 4.87 -9.50 7.32
C GLU A 28 4.96 -8.20 6.48
N ILE A 29 6.16 -7.91 5.95
CA ILE A 29 6.34 -6.78 5.02
C ILE A 29 5.50 -6.97 3.76
N ASP A 30 5.55 -8.15 3.13
CA ASP A 30 4.79 -8.44 1.91
C ASP A 30 3.28 -8.34 2.16
N ALA A 31 2.81 -8.79 3.32
CA ALA A 31 1.41 -8.66 3.73
C ALA A 31 1.00 -7.18 3.88
N GLU A 32 1.81 -6.38 4.58
CA GLU A 32 1.54 -4.96 4.78
C GLU A 32 1.62 -4.17 3.46
N MET A 33 2.59 -4.48 2.60
CA MET A 33 2.70 -3.89 1.26
C MET A 33 1.49 -4.22 0.40
N THR A 34 1.01 -5.47 0.42
CA THR A 34 -0.21 -5.88 -0.28
C THR A 34 -1.41 -5.04 0.18
N ARG A 35 -1.56 -4.84 1.49
CA ARG A 35 -2.64 -4.02 2.07
C ARG A 35 -2.55 -2.55 1.61
N VAL A 36 -1.36 -1.97 1.61
CA VAL A 36 -1.14 -0.58 1.18
C VAL A 36 -1.40 -0.44 -0.33
N PHE A 37 -0.90 -1.37 -1.13
CA PHE A 37 -1.07 -1.37 -2.58
C PHE A 37 -2.53 -1.53 -3.00
N ASP A 38 -3.30 -2.37 -2.32
CA ASP A 38 -4.74 -2.51 -2.54
C ASP A 38 -5.48 -1.18 -2.34
N ILE A 39 -5.18 -0.47 -1.24
CA ILE A 39 -5.75 0.88 -0.98
C ILE A 39 -5.38 1.86 -2.10
N CYS A 40 -4.13 1.86 -2.54
CA CYS A 40 -3.65 2.75 -3.58
C CYS A 40 -4.27 2.44 -4.95
N ALA A 41 -4.33 1.16 -5.33
CA ALA A 41 -4.89 0.69 -6.58
C ALA A 41 -6.43 0.86 -6.64
N GLY A 42 -7.11 0.74 -5.50
CA GLY A 42 -8.55 0.96 -5.39
C GLY A 42 -8.96 2.43 -5.52
N CYS A 43 -8.13 3.38 -5.07
CA CYS A 43 -8.46 4.80 -5.15
C CYS A 43 -7.84 5.55 -6.35
N ARG A 44 -6.64 5.15 -6.80
CA ARG A 44 -5.83 5.74 -7.89
C ARG A 44 -5.66 7.27 -7.86
N ARG A 45 -5.92 7.92 -6.72
CA ARG A 45 -5.87 9.39 -6.59
C ARG A 45 -4.45 9.96 -6.64
N CYS A 46 -3.45 9.13 -6.36
CA CYS A 46 -2.08 9.59 -6.16
C CYS A 46 -1.21 9.53 -7.42
N VAL A 47 -1.74 9.12 -8.59
CA VAL A 47 -0.96 8.90 -9.83
C VAL A 47 -0.07 10.09 -10.22
N SER A 48 -0.55 11.32 -10.00
CA SER A 48 0.18 12.54 -10.34
C SER A 48 1.09 13.05 -9.22
N LEU A 49 1.08 12.40 -8.05
CA LEU A 49 1.76 12.87 -6.83
C LEU A 49 3.11 12.19 -6.58
N CYS A 50 3.34 10.99 -7.13
CA CYS A 50 4.59 10.24 -6.98
C CYS A 50 4.79 9.27 -8.15
N GLY A 51 6.04 9.10 -8.60
CA GLY A 51 6.42 8.20 -9.70
C GLY A 51 6.28 6.71 -9.38
N ALA A 52 6.11 6.33 -8.12
CA ALA A 52 5.87 4.94 -7.71
C ALA A 52 4.51 4.40 -8.18
N PHE A 53 3.49 5.26 -8.22
CA PHE A 53 2.11 4.84 -8.47
C PHE A 53 1.84 4.36 -9.90
N PRO A 54 2.37 4.97 -10.97
CA PRO A 54 2.29 4.41 -12.31
C PRO A 54 2.77 2.96 -12.36
N THR A 55 3.96 2.66 -11.83
CA THR A 55 4.49 1.28 -11.81
C THR A 55 3.61 0.32 -11.03
N LEU A 56 3.07 0.76 -9.88
CA LEU A 56 2.13 -0.06 -9.11
C LEU A 56 0.87 -0.38 -9.94
N PHE A 57 0.29 0.61 -10.61
CA PHE A 57 -0.94 0.42 -11.37
C PHE A 57 -0.72 -0.45 -12.61
N ASP A 58 0.41 -0.28 -13.30
CA ASP A 58 0.79 -1.16 -14.41
C ASP A 58 0.90 -2.62 -13.94
N LEU A 59 1.58 -2.88 -12.81
CA LEU A 59 1.69 -4.22 -12.23
C LEU A 59 0.33 -4.86 -11.92
N VAL A 60 -0.62 -4.08 -11.41
CA VAL A 60 -1.97 -4.55 -11.06
C VAL A 60 -2.80 -4.77 -12.33
N ASP A 61 -2.77 -3.82 -13.27
CA ASP A 61 -3.56 -3.86 -14.51
C ASP A 61 -3.09 -4.99 -15.45
N ASP A 62 -1.84 -5.44 -15.34
CA ASP A 62 -1.30 -6.59 -16.08
C ASP A 62 -1.72 -7.95 -15.50
N THR A 63 -2.38 -7.99 -14.34
CA THR A 63 -2.91 -9.25 -13.75
C THR A 63 -4.24 -9.67 -14.41
N PRO A 64 -4.57 -10.98 -14.44
CA PRO A 64 -5.82 -11.46 -15.01
C PRO A 64 -7.08 -10.78 -14.47
N MET A 65 -7.12 -10.52 -13.16
CA MET A 65 -8.29 -9.94 -12.48
C MET A 65 -8.15 -8.45 -12.15
N GLY A 66 -6.99 -7.84 -12.40
CA GLY A 66 -6.72 -6.47 -11.98
C GLY A 66 -6.60 -6.33 -10.45
N ASP A 67 -6.12 -7.36 -9.77
CA ASP A 67 -6.08 -7.45 -8.30
C ASP A 67 -4.62 -7.52 -7.79
N VAL A 68 -4.32 -6.70 -6.78
CA VAL A 68 -3.01 -6.67 -6.09
C VAL A 68 -2.65 -8.04 -5.50
N ALA A 69 -3.62 -8.86 -5.14
CA ALA A 69 -3.41 -10.22 -4.65
C ALA A 69 -2.72 -11.13 -5.68
N GLU A 70 -2.90 -10.86 -6.99
CA GLU A 70 -2.30 -11.64 -8.09
C GLU A 70 -0.90 -11.13 -8.48
N VAL A 71 -0.47 -9.97 -7.97
CA VAL A 71 0.85 -9.41 -8.25
C VAL A 71 1.93 -10.24 -7.53
N PRO A 72 2.96 -10.75 -8.25
CA PRO A 72 4.07 -11.47 -7.63
C PRO A 72 4.81 -10.59 -6.61
N LYS A 73 5.09 -11.11 -5.41
CA LYS A 73 5.71 -10.33 -4.32
C LYS A 73 7.12 -9.88 -4.69
N GLU A 74 7.82 -10.64 -5.52
CA GLU A 74 9.13 -10.28 -6.05
C GLU A 74 9.09 -9.04 -6.95
N ALA A 75 7.92 -8.71 -7.52
CA ALA A 75 7.72 -7.52 -8.33
C ALA A 75 7.50 -6.25 -7.49
N PHE A 76 7.19 -6.39 -6.20
CA PHE A 76 6.92 -5.25 -5.32
C PHE A 76 8.08 -4.26 -5.24
N GLY A 77 9.32 -4.74 -5.29
CA GLY A 77 10.51 -3.89 -5.30
C GLY A 77 10.64 -2.97 -6.52
N LYS A 78 9.84 -3.17 -7.57
CA LYS A 78 9.81 -2.27 -8.75
C LYS A 78 9.03 -0.98 -8.49
N VAL A 79 8.19 -0.95 -7.47
CA VAL A 79 7.35 0.20 -7.11
C VAL A 79 8.15 1.27 -6.34
N LEU A 80 9.29 0.89 -5.75
CA LEU A 80 10.14 1.73 -4.88
C LEU A 80 11.32 2.37 -5.63
#